data_AF-A0A1I6FVX6-F1
#
_entry.id   AF-A0A1I6FVX6-F1
#
_cell.length_a   1.000
_cell.length_b   1.000
_cell.length_c   1.000
_cell.angle_alpha   90.00
_cell.angle_beta   90.00
_cell.angle_gamma   90.00
#
_symmetry.space_group_name_H-M   'P 1'
#
loop_
_entity.id
_entity.type
_entity.pdbx_description
1 polymer ?
#
loop_
_entity_poly.entity_id
_entity_poly.type
_entity_poly.pdbx_seq_one_letter_code
_entity_poly.pdbx_strand_id
1 'polypeptide(L)'
;MPVGHQGTKRTIRLYNGERVGVEISSDRNFSARIDITHDGTRWSYGVVGDDVRLITAFDDDECVEEPDDPDFLQDVLLEIGL
;
A
#
# COMPACT_ATOMS: atom_id res chain seq x y z
N MET A 1 0.88 22.74 5.33
CA MET A 1 -0.46 22.11 5.25
C MET A 1 -0.23 20.68 4.80
N PRO A 2 -0.54 19.64 5.59
CA PRO A 2 -0.45 18.28 5.05
C PRO A 2 -1.53 18.16 3.97
N VAL A 3 -1.11 17.77 2.76
CA VAL A 3 -2.02 17.54 1.64
C VAL A 3 -2.76 16.25 1.95
N GLY A 4 -3.89 16.36 2.64
CA GLY A 4 -4.76 15.22 2.90
C GLY A 4 -5.21 14.64 1.56
N HIS A 5 -4.60 13.53 1.15
CA HIS A 5 -5.13 12.74 0.06
C HIS A 5 -6.45 12.16 0.58
N GLN A 6 -7.56 12.45 -0.11
CA GLN A 6 -8.85 11.81 0.18
C GLN A 6 -8.77 10.35 -0.28
N GLY A 7 -8.12 9.52 0.53
CA GLY A 7 -8.01 8.08 0.31
C GLY A 7 -9.14 7.34 1.00
N THR A 8 -9.55 6.20 0.44
CA THR A 8 -10.39 5.24 1.16
C THR A 8 -9.49 4.37 2.01
N LYS A 9 -9.52 4.59 3.33
CA LYS A 9 -8.79 3.77 4.31
C LYS A 9 -9.65 2.61 4.80
N ARG A 10 -9.11 1.40 4.74
CA ARG A 10 -9.73 0.19 5.27
C ARG A 10 -8.68 -0.72 5.89
N THR A 11 -9.10 -1.55 6.83
CA THR A 11 -8.27 -2.64 7.36
C THR A 11 -8.73 -3.94 6.74
N ILE A 12 -7.80 -4.68 6.14
CA ILE A 12 -8.04 -5.99 5.55
C ILE A 12 -7.54 -7.04 6.52
N ARG A 13 -8.30 -8.13 6.66
CA ARG A 13 -7.87 -9.30 7.42
C ARG A 13 -7.38 -10.35 6.45
N LEU A 14 -6.09 -10.64 6.49
CA LEU A 14 -5.45 -11.64 5.64
C LEU A 14 -5.90 -13.06 6.03
N TYR A 15 -5.70 -14.03 5.13
CA TYR A 15 -6.06 -15.43 5.35
C TYR A 15 -5.35 -16.07 6.54
N ASN A 16 -4.10 -15.65 6.81
CA ASN A 16 -3.33 -16.08 7.97
C ASN A 16 -3.82 -15.45 9.30
N GLY A 17 -4.81 -14.55 9.25
CA GLY A 17 -5.42 -13.89 10.39
C GLY A 17 -4.82 -12.52 10.74
N GLU A 18 -3.73 -12.11 10.09
CA GLU A 18 -3.10 -10.79 10.26
C GLU A 18 -4.00 -9.67 9.76
N ARG A 19 -3.75 -8.46 10.27
CA ARG A 19 -4.54 -7.27 9.94
C ARG A 19 -3.64 -6.21 9.32
N VAL A 20 -3.92 -5.89 8.07
CA VAL A 20 -3.14 -4.93 7.30
C VAL A 20 -3.98 -3.68 7.05
N GLY A 21 -3.40 -2.52 7.30
CA GLY A 21 -4.00 -1.25 6.93
C GLY A 21 -3.79 -1.00 5.44
N VAL A 22 -4.83 -0.60 4.73
CA VAL A 22 -4.74 -0.25 3.30
C VAL A 22 -5.44 1.08 3.08
N GLU A 23 -4.77 1.98 2.39
CA GLU A 23 -5.33 3.25 1.94
C GLU A 23 -5.19 3.34 0.42
N ILE A 24 -6.30 3.57 -0.27
CA ILE A 24 -6.32 3.75 -1.73
C ILE A 24 -6.64 5.21 -2.01
N SER A 25 -5.71 5.88 -2.67
CA SER A 25 -5.78 7.31 -2.96
C SER A 25 -5.61 7.56 -4.46
N SER A 26 -6.21 8.64 -4.97
CA SER A 26 -5.90 9.11 -6.33
C SER A 26 -4.47 9.64 -6.38
N ASP A 27 -3.77 9.40 -7.49
CA ASP A 27 -2.40 9.90 -7.73
C ASP A 27 -2.34 10.63 -9.07
N ARG A 28 -1.34 11.49 -9.26
CA ARG A 28 -1.14 12.23 -10.53
C ARG A 28 -0.35 11.45 -11.57
N ASN A 29 0.50 10.54 -11.13
CA ASN A 29 1.39 9.74 -11.98
C ASN A 29 0.86 8.32 -12.20
N PHE A 30 -0.07 7.87 -11.35
CA PHE A 30 -0.65 6.53 -11.36
C PHE A 30 -2.17 6.60 -11.47
N SER A 31 -2.80 5.51 -11.90
CA SER A 31 -4.27 5.38 -11.90
C SER A 31 -4.81 5.39 -10.48
N ALA A 32 -4.06 4.82 -9.55
CA ALA A 32 -4.27 4.91 -8.11
C ALA A 32 -2.93 4.72 -7.37
N ARG A 33 -2.87 5.21 -6.15
CA ARG A 33 -1.83 4.89 -5.17
C ARG A 33 -2.43 4.02 -4.07
N ILE A 34 -1.69 3.00 -3.66
CA ILE A 34 -2.07 2.09 -2.59
C ILE A 34 -0.99 2.18 -1.52
N ASP A 35 -1.37 2.55 -0.32
CA ASP A 35 -0.49 2.54 0.82
C ASP A 35 -0.90 1.39 1.74
N ILE A 36 0.01 0.44 1.93
CA ILE A 36 -0.15 -0.74 2.77
C ILE A 36 0.64 -0.52 4.04
N THR A 37 0.04 -0.70 5.21
CA THR A 37 0.69 -0.50 6.51
C THR A 37 0.55 -1.75 7.37
N HIS A 38 1.67 -2.27 7.84
CA HIS A 38 1.74 -3.42 8.72
C HIS A 38 2.97 -3.30 9.63
N ASP A 39 2.80 -3.57 10.93
CA ASP A 39 3.87 -3.61 11.93
C ASP A 39 4.82 -2.39 11.93
N GLY A 40 4.29 -1.17 11.71
CA GLY A 40 5.09 0.06 11.65
C GLY A 40 5.70 0.36 10.29
N THR A 41 5.80 -0.64 9.42
CA THR A 41 6.23 -0.48 8.03
C THR A 41 5.06 -0.06 7.12
N ARG A 42 5.32 0.84 6.18
CA ARG A 42 4.39 1.28 5.13
C ARG A 42 5.01 1.08 3.76
N TRP A 43 4.37 0.29 2.90
CA TRP A 43 4.71 0.16 1.49
C TRP A 43 3.76 1.02 0.65
N SER A 44 4.32 1.83 -0.25
CA SER A 44 3.57 2.68 -1.18
C SER A 44 3.68 2.12 -2.58
N TYR A 45 2.55 1.78 -3.18
CA TYR A 45 2.44 1.21 -4.52
C TYR A 45 1.71 2.16 -5.47
N GLY A 46 2.12 2.14 -6.74
CA GLY A 46 1.43 2.81 -7.84
C GLY A 46 0.80 1.82 -8.78
N VAL A 47 -0.45 2.06 -9.17
CA VAL A 47 -1.21 1.23 -10.12
C VAL A 47 -1.11 1.84 -11.53
N VAL A 48 -0.64 1.06 -12.50
CA VAL A 48 -0.53 1.46 -13.92
C VAL A 48 -1.19 0.39 -14.79
N GLY A 49 -2.44 0.61 -15.21
CA GLY A 49 -3.21 -0.43 -15.89
C GLY A 49 -3.49 -1.59 -14.93
N ASP A 50 -3.11 -2.80 -15.34
CA ASP A 50 -3.20 -4.02 -14.51
C ASP A 50 -1.92 -4.30 -13.68
N ASP A 51 -0.89 -3.44 -13.80
CA ASP A 51 0.36 -3.59 -13.06
C ASP A 51 0.35 -2.78 -11.75
N VAL A 52 0.93 -3.35 -10.69
CA VAL A 52 1.20 -2.68 -9.42
C VAL A 52 2.72 -2.61 -9.21
N ARG A 53 3.23 -1.42 -8.91
CA ARG A 53 4.68 -1.19 -8.74
C ARG A 53 4.99 -0.54 -7.41
N LEU A 54 5.98 -1.07 -6.70
CA LEU A 54 6.50 -0.46 -5.49
C LEU A 54 7.16 0.89 -5.83
N ILE A 55 6.71 1.94 -5.16
CA ILE A 55 7.24 3.30 -5.30
C ILE A 55 8.31 3.54 -4.24
N THR A 56 7.98 3.19 -2.99
CA THR A 56 8.82 3.42 -1.81
C THR A 56 8.25 2.63 -0.64
N ALA A 57 9.08 2.36 0.37
CA ALA A 57 8.61 1.93 1.68
C ALA A 57 9.20 2.79 2.79
N PHE A 58 8.52 2.81 3.93
CA PHE A 58 8.94 3.48 5.13
C PHE A 58 8.87 2.51 6.30
N ASP A 59 9.89 2.49 7.16
CA ASP A 59 9.90 1.76 8.42
C ASP A 59 10.02 2.77 9.57
N ASP A 60 8.99 2.89 10.42
CA ASP A 60 8.93 3.92 11.48
C ASP A 60 9.34 5.33 11.01
N ASP A 61 8.79 5.77 9.88
CA ASP A 61 9.07 7.04 9.18
C ASP A 61 10.44 7.15 8.47
N GLU A 62 11.29 6.12 8.55
CA GLU A 62 12.55 6.06 7.79
C GLU A 62 12.34 5.46 6.40
N CYS A 63 12.83 6.13 5.35
CA CYS A 63 12.73 5.59 3.99
C CYS A 63 13.66 4.38 3.83
N VAL A 64 13.11 3.26 3.38
CA VAL A 64 13.88 2.06 3.06
C VAL A 64 14.44 2.22 1.64
N GLU A 65 15.76 2.10 1.46
CA GLU A 65 16.42 2.32 0.15
C GLU A 65 16.10 1.22 -0.87
N GLU A 66 16.07 -0.04 -0.43
CA GLU A 66 15.79 -1.20 -1.28
C GLU A 66 14.73 -2.09 -0.59
N PRO A 67 13.46 -1.65 -0.56
CA PRO A 67 12.41 -2.41 0.08
C PRO A 67 11.99 -3.59 -0.78
N ASP A 68 11.86 -4.75 -0.13
CA ASP A 68 11.20 -5.92 -0.71
C ASP A 68 9.68 -5.80 -0.57
N ASP A 69 8.98 -6.48 -1.48
CA ASP A 69 7.54 -6.67 -1.38
C ASP A 69 7.20 -7.56 -0.17
N PRO A 70 6.18 -7.22 0.61
CA PRO A 70 5.75 -8.08 1.70
C PRO A 70 5.13 -9.36 1.14
N ASP A 71 5.35 -10.49 1.83
CA ASP A 71 4.84 -11.81 1.41
C ASP A 71 3.32 -11.85 1.21
N PHE A 72 2.59 -10.96 1.89
CA PHE A 72 1.13 -10.84 1.83
C PHE A 72 0.62 -9.85 0.76
N LEU A 73 1.50 -9.24 -0.05
CA LEU A 73 1.10 -8.27 -1.06
C LEU A 73 0.00 -8.84 -1.98
N GLN A 74 0.18 -10.07 -2.44
CA GLN A 74 -0.75 -10.70 -3.36
C GLN A 74 -2.14 -10.91 -2.73
N ASP A 75 -2.20 -11.27 -1.45
CA ASP A 75 -3.46 -11.40 -0.71
C ASP A 75 -4.18 -10.05 -0.58
N VAL A 76 -3.42 -8.98 -0.32
CA VAL A 76 -3.97 -7.62 -0.26
C VAL A 76 -4.57 -7.21 -1.61
N LEU A 77 -3.84 -7.42 -2.71
CA LEU A 77 -4.30 -7.09 -4.06
C LEU A 77 -5.61 -7.82 -4.40
N LEU A 78 -5.67 -9.11 -4.11
CA LEU A 78 -6.87 -9.93 -4.33
C LEU A 78 -8.08 -9.40 -3.55
N GLU A 79 -7.91 -9.07 -2.27
CA GLU A 79 -8.97 -8.55 -1.40
C GLU A 79 -9.47 -7.16 -1.82
N ILE A 80 -8.61 -6.36 -2.46
CA ILE A 80 -9.00 -5.04 -2.98
C ILE A 80 -9.52 -5.08 -4.42
N GLY A 81 -9.44 -6.24 -5.09
CA GLY A 81 -9.94 -6.46 -6.44
C GLY A 81 -8.97 -5.98 -7.53
N LEU A 82 -7.66 -6.09 -7.30
CA LEU A 82 -6.59 -5.84 -8.27
C LEU A 82 -5.88 -7.14 -8.65
#